data_AF-A0A7C8FXW8-F1
#
_entry.id   AF-A0A7C8FXW8-F1
#
_cell.length_a   1.000
_cell.length_b   1.000
_cell.length_c   1.000
_cell.angle_alpha   90.00
_cell.angle_beta   90.00
_cell.angle_gamma   90.00
#
_symmetry.space_group_name_H-M   'P 1'
#
loop_
_entity.id
_entity.type
_entity.pdbx_description
1 polymer ?
#
loop_
_entity_poly.entity_id
_entity_poly.type
_entity_poly.pdbx_seq_one_letter_code
_entity_poly.pdbx_strand_id
1 'polypeptide(L)'
;MTAAVTGAERACGLRGSRAGADSAAGATSPEQTFEQLERLYQQLPAMEAKGAALARARSAAEVDRFARTAAYRAAELDRAEAQVAEAKARVAAAGSQVGGDARTDGGAEDARRALMAAGTWRGLRVGPARNAERALTLALEASPFATVEEARAALLPADTLAALAAEVETYQRDYAEALAACQQLEGAA
;
A
#
# COMPACT_ATOMS: atom_id res chain seq x y z
N MET A 1 71.88 39.09 22.00
CA MET A 1 70.77 39.64 22.82
C MET A 1 70.34 38.51 23.76
N THR A 2 70.99 38.35 24.93
CA THR A 2 70.49 38.77 26.26
C THR A 2 69.09 38.20 26.57
N ALA A 3 69.01 37.11 27.35
CA ALA A 3 68.63 37.07 28.78
C ALA A 3 67.14 37.41 29.00
N ALA A 4 66.30 36.65 29.71
CA ALA A 4 66.42 36.17 31.09
C ALA A 4 65.34 35.06 31.33
N VAL A 5 65.57 33.97 32.10
CA VAL A 5 65.42 33.87 33.58
C VAL A 5 63.96 34.15 33.98
N THR A 6 63.15 33.32 34.64
CA THR A 6 63.27 32.29 35.70
C THR A 6 61.86 31.69 35.86
N GLY A 7 61.64 30.44 36.27
CA GLY A 7 61.92 29.92 37.62
C GLY A 7 60.60 29.45 38.23
N ALA A 8 60.61 28.23 38.74
CA ALA A 8 59.48 27.52 39.31
C ALA A 8 58.94 28.15 40.60
N GLU A 9 57.67 27.89 40.93
CA GLU A 9 57.31 27.57 42.32
C GLU A 9 56.01 26.75 42.41
N ARG A 10 56.11 25.64 43.15
CA ARG A 10 54.99 24.80 43.57
C ARG A 10 54.23 25.51 44.68
N ALA A 11 52.90 25.37 44.67
CA ALA A 11 52.13 25.31 45.92
C ALA A 11 51.01 24.29 45.78
N CYS A 12 51.15 23.20 46.53
CA CYS A 12 50.11 22.25 46.86
C CYS A 12 49.21 22.90 47.91
N GLY A 13 47.87 22.88 47.75
CA GLY A 13 47.00 23.54 48.71
C GLY A 13 45.50 23.44 48.43
N LEU A 14 44.94 22.27 48.71
CA LEU A 14 43.62 22.07 49.33
C LEU A 14 42.34 22.48 48.55
N ARG A 15 41.67 21.43 48.08
CA ARG A 15 40.31 21.04 48.51
C ARG A 15 39.22 22.12 48.32
N GLY A 16 38.62 22.11 47.14
CA GLY A 16 37.37 22.80 46.83
C GLY A 16 36.47 21.87 46.01
N SER A 17 35.65 21.09 46.71
CA SER A 17 34.54 20.33 46.14
C SER A 17 33.78 21.11 45.07
N ARG A 18 33.62 20.50 43.89
CA ARG A 18 32.32 20.33 43.25
C ARG A 18 32.42 19.15 42.30
N ALA A 19 32.25 17.97 42.91
CA ALA A 19 31.65 16.86 42.22
C ALA A 19 30.27 17.28 41.69
N GLY A 20 29.95 16.81 40.48
CA GLY A 20 28.58 16.53 40.06
C GLY A 20 27.73 17.75 39.72
N ALA A 21 27.81 18.22 38.49
CA ALA A 21 26.68 18.85 37.80
C ALA A 21 26.89 18.74 36.29
N ASP A 22 27.17 17.54 35.79
CA ASP A 22 27.21 17.29 34.35
C ASP A 22 26.79 15.83 34.06
N SER A 23 25.58 15.50 34.50
CA SER A 23 24.86 14.30 34.04
C SER A 23 23.38 14.35 34.47
N ALA A 24 22.66 15.38 34.03
CA ALA A 24 21.19 15.41 34.07
C ALA A 24 20.59 16.01 32.78
N ALA A 25 21.36 16.01 31.69
CA ALA A 25 20.93 16.54 30.39
C ALA A 25 20.21 15.50 29.51
N GLY A 26 19.69 14.42 30.11
CA GLY A 26 19.01 13.33 29.39
C GLY A 26 17.96 12.57 30.19
N ALA A 27 17.65 12.98 31.41
CA ALA A 27 16.52 12.43 32.17
C ALA A 27 15.36 13.42 32.04
N THR A 28 14.40 13.14 31.16
CA THR A 28 13.08 13.76 31.22
C THR A 28 12.56 13.59 32.64
N SER A 29 12.11 14.67 33.28
CA SER A 29 11.58 14.52 34.63
C SER A 29 10.32 13.64 34.60
N PRO A 30 9.96 12.97 35.71
CA PRO A 30 8.73 12.20 35.80
C PRO A 30 7.52 13.02 35.36
N GLU A 31 7.42 14.26 35.82
CA GLU A 31 6.35 15.20 35.49
C GLU A 31 6.27 15.46 33.98
N GLN A 32 7.41 15.68 33.32
CA GLN A 32 7.46 15.88 31.87
C GLN A 32 7.00 14.66 31.08
N THR A 33 7.28 13.45 31.60
CA THR A 33 6.88 12.19 30.98
C THR A 33 5.36 11.99 31.08
N PHE A 34 4.78 12.25 32.26
CA PHE A 34 3.33 12.19 32.47
C PHE A 34 2.59 13.28 31.68
N GLU A 35 3.09 14.53 31.65
CA GLU A 35 2.52 15.61 30.83
C GLU A 35 2.53 15.28 29.33
N GLN A 36 3.60 14.64 28.84
CA GLN A 36 3.67 14.20 27.45
C GLN A 36 2.65 13.09 27.16
N LEU A 37 2.50 12.11 28.05
CA LEU A 37 1.50 11.06 27.90
C LEU A 37 0.07 11.63 27.94
N GLU A 38 -0.22 12.57 28.85
CA GLU A 38 -1.51 13.26 28.93
C GLU A 38 -1.82 14.00 27.62
N ARG A 39 -0.85 14.77 27.09
CA ARG A 39 -1.00 15.46 25.81
C ARG A 39 -1.34 14.50 24.67
N LEU A 40 -0.64 13.37 24.58
CA LEU A 40 -0.90 12.36 23.56
C LEU A 40 -2.28 11.73 23.76
N TYR A 41 -2.67 11.41 25.00
CA TYR A 41 -3.99 10.88 25.31
C TYR A 41 -5.12 11.84 24.88
N GLN A 42 -4.96 13.16 25.07
CA GLN A 42 -5.93 14.15 24.58
C GLN A 42 -6.05 14.19 23.05
N GLN A 43 -5.00 13.78 22.32
CA GLN A 43 -5.01 13.69 20.86
C GLN A 43 -5.62 12.39 20.32
N LEU A 44 -5.85 11.39 21.18
CA LEU A 44 -6.28 10.05 20.78
C LEU A 44 -7.54 10.06 19.89
N PRO A 45 -8.64 10.79 20.20
CA PRO A 45 -9.82 10.77 19.34
C PRO A 45 -9.56 11.27 17.92
N ALA A 46 -8.69 12.27 17.77
CA ALA A 46 -8.31 12.78 16.45
C ALA A 46 -7.46 11.77 15.68
N MET A 47 -6.57 11.05 16.38
CA MET A 47 -5.74 10.00 15.77
C MET A 47 -6.54 8.75 15.42
N GLU A 48 -7.55 8.39 16.20
CA GLU A 48 -8.50 7.32 15.86
C GLU A 48 -9.27 7.65 14.58
N ALA A 49 -9.74 8.89 14.43
CA ALA A 49 -10.40 9.34 13.21
C ALA A 49 -9.46 9.28 12.00
N LYS A 50 -8.19 9.67 12.16
CA LYS A 50 -7.16 9.53 11.12
C LYS A 50 -6.85 8.08 10.80
N GLY A 51 -6.77 7.21 11.81
CA GLY A 51 -6.59 5.77 11.63
C GLY A 51 -7.74 5.12 10.86
N ALA A 52 -8.98 5.48 11.17
CA ALA A 52 -10.17 5.04 10.43
C ALA A 52 -10.16 5.53 8.98
N ALA A 53 -9.80 6.80 8.75
CA ALA A 53 -9.65 7.36 7.41
C ALA A 53 -8.55 6.63 6.61
N LEU A 54 -7.42 6.33 7.24
CA LEU A 54 -6.31 5.58 6.65
C LEU A 54 -6.73 4.16 6.28
N ALA A 55 -7.40 3.44 7.18
CA ALA A 55 -7.90 2.09 6.94
C ALA A 55 -8.90 2.08 5.77
N ARG A 56 -9.83 3.04 5.75
CA ARG A 56 -10.79 3.21 4.66
C ARG A 56 -10.11 3.50 3.32
N ALA A 57 -9.11 4.37 3.29
CA ALA A 57 -8.36 4.69 2.08
C ALA A 57 -7.52 3.50 1.57
N ARG A 58 -6.92 2.71 2.46
CA ARG A 58 -6.20 1.46 2.10
C ARG A 58 -7.15 0.43 1.50
N SER A 59 -8.31 0.23 2.11
CA SER A 59 -9.35 -0.67 1.58
C SER A 59 -9.86 -0.20 0.21
N ALA A 60 -10.05 1.10 0.02
CA ALA A 60 -10.43 1.68 -1.27
C ALA A 60 -9.40 1.38 -2.36
N ALA A 61 -8.10 1.56 -2.06
CA ALA A 61 -7.02 1.26 -3.00
C ALA A 61 -6.97 -0.21 -3.39
N GLU A 62 -7.27 -1.11 -2.46
CA GLU A 62 -7.34 -2.54 -2.72
C GLU A 62 -8.52 -2.93 -3.63
N VAL A 63 -9.73 -2.45 -3.32
CA VAL A 63 -10.92 -2.67 -4.16
C VAL A 63 -10.67 -2.15 -5.58
N ASP A 64 -10.12 -0.94 -5.72
CA ASP A 64 -9.86 -0.33 -7.02
C ASP A 64 -8.76 -1.08 -7.81
N ARG A 65 -7.75 -1.66 -7.14
CA ARG A 65 -6.77 -2.56 -7.77
C ARG A 65 -7.45 -3.81 -8.34
N PHE A 66 -8.34 -4.45 -7.58
CA PHE A 66 -9.10 -5.61 -8.07
C PHE A 66 -10.06 -5.21 -9.20
N ALA A 67 -10.71 -4.05 -9.10
CA ALA A 67 -11.63 -3.55 -10.13
C ALA A 67 -10.91 -3.31 -11.46
N ARG A 68 -9.73 -2.67 -11.43
CA ARG A 68 -8.89 -2.51 -12.64
C ARG A 68 -8.49 -3.86 -13.24
N THR A 69 -8.14 -4.83 -12.39
CA THR A 69 -7.76 -6.17 -12.84
C THR A 69 -8.94 -6.89 -13.48
N ALA A 70 -10.12 -6.85 -12.86
CA ALA A 70 -11.35 -7.44 -13.40
C ALA A 70 -11.72 -6.81 -14.75
N ALA A 71 -11.73 -5.48 -14.84
CA ALA A 71 -12.02 -4.77 -16.09
C ALA A 71 -11.02 -5.13 -17.20
N TYR A 72 -9.73 -5.20 -16.88
CA TYR A 72 -8.71 -5.61 -17.84
C TYR A 72 -8.92 -7.04 -18.35
N ARG A 73 -9.21 -7.99 -17.45
CA ARG A 73 -9.43 -9.39 -17.82
C ARG A 73 -10.74 -9.60 -18.58
N ALA A 74 -11.79 -8.84 -18.24
CA ALA A 74 -13.03 -8.82 -19.01
C ALA A 74 -12.79 -8.33 -20.44
N ALA A 75 -12.10 -7.19 -20.61
CA ALA A 75 -11.78 -6.66 -21.94
C ALA A 75 -10.94 -7.63 -22.80
N GLU A 76 -10.00 -8.36 -22.17
CA GLU A 76 -9.26 -9.42 -22.87
C GLU A 76 -10.15 -10.57 -23.33
N LEU A 77 -11.11 -10.98 -22.49
CA LEU A 77 -12.07 -12.02 -22.85
C LEU A 77 -12.99 -11.55 -23.99
N ASP A 78 -13.52 -10.32 -23.90
CA ASP A 78 -14.38 -9.73 -24.94
C ASP A 78 -13.68 -9.69 -26.30
N ARG A 79 -12.40 -9.31 -26.34
CA ARG A 79 -11.60 -9.33 -27.58
C ARG A 79 -11.47 -10.75 -28.14
N ALA A 80 -11.24 -11.74 -27.29
CA ALA A 80 -11.14 -13.12 -27.74
C ALA A 80 -12.49 -13.69 -28.21
N GLU A 81 -13.59 -13.27 -27.60
CA GLU A 81 -14.94 -13.62 -28.03
C GLU A 81 -15.29 -12.99 -29.39
N ALA A 82 -14.90 -11.73 -29.61
CA ALA A 82 -15.02 -11.07 -30.90
C ALA A 82 -14.21 -11.80 -32.00
N GLN A 83 -12.97 -12.22 -31.70
CA GLN A 83 -12.15 -13.02 -32.63
C GLN A 83 -12.80 -14.36 -32.98
N VAL A 84 -13.42 -15.04 -32.01
CA VAL A 84 -14.19 -16.27 -32.26
C VAL A 84 -15.38 -15.99 -33.17
N ALA A 85 -16.13 -14.91 -32.92
CA ALA A 85 -17.28 -14.53 -33.73
C ALA A 85 -16.86 -14.23 -35.18
N GLU A 86 -15.77 -13.49 -35.37
CA GLU A 86 -15.22 -13.18 -36.69
C GLU A 86 -14.75 -14.45 -37.42
N ALA A 87 -14.03 -15.35 -36.73
CA ALA A 87 -13.59 -16.60 -37.32
C ALA A 87 -14.77 -17.51 -37.72
N LYS A 88 -15.85 -17.53 -36.92
CA LYS A 88 -17.10 -18.22 -37.30
C LYS A 88 -17.71 -17.65 -38.57
N ALA A 89 -17.76 -16.32 -38.70
CA ALA A 89 -18.27 -15.67 -39.90
C ALA A 89 -17.44 -16.02 -41.15
N ARG A 90 -16.11 -16.07 -41.04
CA ARG A 90 -15.23 -16.49 -42.14
C ARG A 90 -15.47 -17.94 -42.56
N VAL A 91 -15.66 -18.85 -41.60
CA VAL A 91 -16.02 -20.26 -41.90
C VAL A 91 -17.35 -20.34 -42.64
N ALA A 92 -18.37 -19.58 -42.21
CA ALA A 92 -19.67 -19.55 -42.88
C ALA A 92 -19.59 -18.99 -44.31
N ALA A 93 -18.81 -17.92 -44.50
CA ALA A 93 -18.58 -17.33 -45.82
C ALA A 93 -17.87 -18.31 -46.77
N ALA A 94 -16.82 -18.99 -46.30
CA ALA A 94 -16.09 -19.99 -47.09
C ALA A 94 -16.99 -21.20 -47.45
N GLY A 95 -17.84 -21.65 -46.53
CA GLY A 95 -18.81 -22.73 -46.79
C GLY A 95 -19.86 -22.37 -47.84
N SER A 96 -20.18 -21.08 -48.00
CA SER A 96 -21.12 -20.58 -49.01
C SER A 96 -20.52 -20.47 -50.42
N GLN A 97 -19.19 -20.61 -50.55
CA GLN A 97 -18.44 -20.48 -51.81
C GLN A 97 -18.16 -21.83 -52.50
N VAL A 98 -18.56 -22.96 -51.91
CA VAL A 98 -18.29 -24.35 -52.37
C VAL A 98 -19.03 -24.72 -53.68
N GLY A 99 -19.61 -23.75 -54.40
CA GLY A 99 -20.19 -23.92 -55.73
C GLY A 99 -19.27 -23.58 -56.91
N GLY A 100 -18.02 -23.13 -56.67
CA GLY A 100 -17.11 -22.67 -57.73
C GLY A 100 -15.67 -23.14 -57.55
N ASP A 101 -15.22 -23.95 -58.51
CA ASP A 101 -13.86 -24.40 -58.84
C ASP A 101 -12.96 -24.95 -57.69
N ALA A 102 -12.38 -26.12 -57.91
CA ALA A 102 -11.67 -26.94 -56.91
C ALA A 102 -10.40 -26.30 -56.29
N ARG A 103 -10.08 -25.04 -56.61
CA ARG A 103 -8.99 -24.25 -56.02
C ARG A 103 -9.35 -23.53 -54.71
N THR A 104 -10.62 -23.58 -54.27
CA THR A 104 -11.12 -22.86 -53.08
C THR A 104 -11.06 -23.66 -51.77
N ASP A 105 -10.66 -24.93 -51.79
CA ASP A 105 -10.70 -25.83 -50.63
C ASP A 105 -9.75 -25.42 -49.49
N GLY A 106 -8.57 -24.89 -49.83
CA GLY A 106 -7.59 -24.42 -48.84
C GLY A 106 -8.09 -23.25 -47.97
N GLY A 107 -8.95 -22.38 -48.52
CA GLY A 107 -9.51 -21.25 -47.78
C GLY A 107 -10.52 -21.67 -46.70
N ALA A 108 -11.30 -22.74 -46.96
CA ALA A 108 -12.25 -23.29 -46.00
C ALA A 108 -11.53 -24.01 -44.86
N GLU A 109 -10.49 -24.78 -45.15
CA GLU A 109 -9.66 -25.44 -44.14
C GLU A 109 -8.91 -24.43 -43.26
N ASP A 110 -8.32 -23.40 -43.87
CA ASP A 110 -7.62 -22.35 -43.13
C ASP A 110 -8.57 -21.55 -42.23
N ALA A 111 -9.80 -21.26 -42.69
CA ALA A 111 -10.82 -20.61 -41.87
C ALA A 111 -11.22 -21.49 -40.66
N ARG A 112 -11.37 -22.81 -40.86
CA ARG A 112 -11.63 -23.75 -39.75
C ARG A 112 -10.47 -23.81 -38.77
N ARG A 113 -9.22 -23.83 -39.26
CA ARG A 113 -8.02 -23.80 -38.40
C ARG A 113 -7.95 -22.51 -37.58
N ALA A 114 -8.24 -21.36 -38.19
CA ALA A 114 -8.29 -20.07 -37.50
C ALA A 114 -9.38 -20.03 -36.42
N LEU A 115 -10.56 -20.62 -36.69
CA LEU A 115 -11.63 -20.74 -35.70
C LEU A 115 -11.21 -21.59 -34.50
N MET A 116 -10.56 -22.74 -34.73
CA MET A 116 -10.04 -23.58 -33.65
C MET A 116 -9.00 -22.84 -32.80
N ALA A 117 -8.07 -22.12 -33.44
CA ALA A 117 -7.09 -21.30 -32.73
C ALA A 117 -7.76 -20.21 -31.88
N ALA A 118 -8.71 -19.46 -32.45
CA ALA A 118 -9.47 -18.44 -31.72
C ALA A 118 -10.24 -19.03 -30.52
N GLY A 119 -10.85 -20.21 -30.71
CA GLY A 119 -11.54 -20.94 -29.65
C GLY A 119 -10.61 -21.31 -28.49
N THR A 120 -9.42 -21.82 -28.79
CA THR A 120 -8.37 -22.12 -27.78
C THR A 120 -7.95 -20.85 -27.05
N TRP A 121 -7.68 -19.76 -27.77
CA TRP A 121 -7.29 -18.48 -27.18
C TRP A 121 -8.36 -17.89 -26.27
N ARG A 122 -9.64 -18.04 -26.63
CA ARG A 122 -10.76 -17.64 -25.79
C ARG A 122 -10.86 -18.52 -24.54
N GLY A 123 -10.71 -19.84 -24.69
CA GLY A 123 -10.70 -20.78 -23.57
C GLY A 123 -9.69 -20.44 -22.48
N LEU A 124 -8.48 -20.01 -22.86
CA LEU A 124 -7.42 -19.59 -21.93
C LEU A 124 -7.74 -18.32 -21.11
N ARG A 125 -8.73 -17.51 -21.54
CA ARG A 125 -9.09 -16.24 -20.90
C ARG A 125 -10.28 -16.33 -19.95
N VAL A 126 -11.13 -17.35 -20.09
CA VAL A 126 -12.34 -17.51 -19.25
C VAL A 126 -12.01 -17.66 -17.77
N GLY A 127 -11.05 -18.53 -17.44
CA GLY A 127 -10.62 -18.76 -16.05
C GLY A 127 -10.10 -17.48 -15.38
N PRO A 128 -9.10 -16.79 -15.97
CA PRO A 128 -8.60 -15.52 -15.46
C PRO A 128 -9.66 -14.43 -15.29
N ALA A 129 -10.60 -14.29 -16.23
CA ALA A 129 -11.68 -13.30 -16.12
C ALA A 129 -12.60 -13.60 -14.92
N ARG A 130 -13.07 -14.84 -14.80
CA ARG A 130 -13.91 -15.28 -13.66
C ARG A 130 -13.19 -15.17 -12.32
N ASN A 131 -11.89 -15.46 -12.29
CA ASN A 131 -11.10 -15.33 -11.09
C ASN A 131 -10.96 -13.86 -10.66
N ALA A 132 -10.72 -12.96 -11.62
CA ALA A 132 -10.60 -11.53 -11.33
C ALA A 132 -11.93 -10.92 -10.87
N GLU A 133 -13.04 -11.33 -11.47
CA GLU A 133 -14.39 -10.94 -11.03
C GLU A 133 -14.67 -11.42 -9.61
N ARG A 134 -14.40 -12.69 -9.31
CA ARG A 134 -14.55 -13.23 -7.95
C ARG A 134 -13.67 -12.51 -6.93
N ALA A 135 -12.42 -12.20 -7.29
CA ALA A 135 -11.52 -11.47 -6.41
C ALA A 135 -12.04 -10.05 -6.12
N LEU A 136 -12.65 -9.39 -7.09
CA LEU A 136 -13.34 -8.10 -6.88
C LEU A 136 -14.54 -8.25 -5.94
N THR A 137 -15.38 -9.27 -6.13
CA THR A 137 -16.51 -9.54 -5.23
C THR A 137 -16.05 -9.74 -3.79
N LEU A 138 -15.05 -10.60 -3.57
CA LEU A 138 -14.51 -10.85 -2.23
C LEU A 138 -13.88 -9.60 -1.62
N ALA A 139 -13.21 -8.78 -2.43
CA ALA A 139 -12.65 -7.51 -1.95
C ALA A 139 -13.73 -6.53 -1.51
N LEU A 140 -14.86 -6.45 -2.24
CA LEU A 140 -16.00 -5.62 -1.84
C LEU A 140 -16.64 -6.14 -0.55
N GLU A 141 -16.87 -7.45 -0.43
CA GLU A 141 -17.44 -8.09 0.78
C GLU A 141 -16.58 -7.86 2.03
N ALA A 142 -15.25 -7.82 1.87
CA ALA A 142 -14.31 -7.56 2.96
C ALA A 142 -14.11 -6.06 3.26
N SER A 143 -14.72 -5.17 2.48
CA SER A 143 -14.50 -3.72 2.55
C SER A 143 -15.71 -2.99 3.16
N PRO A 144 -15.56 -1.73 3.58
CA PRO A 144 -16.68 -0.89 3.99
C PRO A 144 -17.45 -0.28 2.81
N PHE A 145 -17.21 -0.71 1.56
CA PHE A 145 -17.83 -0.15 0.36
C PHE A 145 -18.87 -1.10 -0.23
N ALA A 146 -20.03 -0.58 -0.60
CA ALA A 146 -21.03 -1.36 -1.32
C ALA A 146 -20.72 -1.46 -2.82
N THR A 147 -19.99 -0.47 -3.36
CA THR A 147 -19.69 -0.38 -4.79
C THR A 147 -18.25 0.03 -5.07
N VAL A 148 -17.78 -0.23 -6.29
CA VAL A 148 -16.46 0.20 -6.77
C VAL A 148 -16.39 1.72 -6.86
N GLU A 149 -17.50 2.38 -7.21
CA GLU A 149 -17.61 3.82 -7.33
C GLU A 149 -17.43 4.49 -5.96
N GLU A 150 -18.04 3.95 -4.90
CA GLU A 150 -17.83 4.41 -3.53
C GLU A 150 -16.37 4.23 -3.09
N ALA A 151 -15.76 3.08 -3.41
CA ALA A 151 -14.34 2.85 -3.13
C ALA A 151 -13.46 3.87 -3.86
N ARG A 152 -13.72 4.14 -5.14
CA ARG A 152 -12.96 5.13 -5.92
C ARG A 152 -13.10 6.54 -5.38
N ALA A 153 -14.28 6.93 -4.92
CA ALA A 153 -14.50 8.23 -4.28
C ALA A 153 -13.71 8.39 -2.96
N ALA A 154 -13.30 7.28 -2.35
CA ALA A 154 -12.50 7.26 -1.12
C ALA A 154 -10.99 7.16 -1.34
N LEU A 155 -10.52 7.13 -2.60
CA LEU A 155 -9.11 7.08 -2.91
C LEU A 155 -8.42 8.38 -2.52
N LEU A 156 -7.26 8.23 -1.89
CA LEU A 156 -6.34 9.33 -1.64
C LEU A 156 -5.16 9.27 -2.62
N PRO A 157 -4.60 10.42 -3.03
CA PRO A 157 -3.30 10.46 -3.70
C PRO A 157 -2.25 9.70 -2.89
N ALA A 158 -1.28 9.07 -3.58
CA ALA A 158 -0.26 8.26 -2.93
C ALA A 158 0.52 9.03 -1.86
N ASP A 159 0.91 10.27 -2.15
CA ASP A 159 1.65 11.13 -1.22
C ASP A 159 0.81 11.49 0.01
N THR A 160 -0.49 11.77 -0.17
CA THR A 160 -1.43 12.05 0.93
C THR A 160 -1.64 10.81 1.80
N LEU A 161 -1.77 9.63 1.20
CA LEU A 161 -1.91 8.38 1.92
C LEU A 161 -0.64 8.06 2.74
N ALA A 162 0.53 8.28 2.15
CA ALA A 162 1.81 8.07 2.82
C ALA A 162 2.01 9.06 3.98
N ALA A 163 1.66 10.33 3.79
CA ALA A 163 1.72 11.35 4.84
C ALA A 163 0.79 11.00 6.02
N LEU A 164 -0.46 10.58 5.73
CA LEU A 164 -1.41 10.17 6.76
C LEU A 164 -0.93 8.91 7.51
N ALA A 165 -0.35 7.95 6.80
CA ALA A 165 0.24 6.76 7.41
C ALA A 165 1.40 7.12 8.34
N ALA A 166 2.34 7.95 7.87
CA ALA A 166 3.48 8.40 8.66
C ALA A 166 3.06 9.18 9.92
N GLU A 167 2.02 10.01 9.81
CA GLU A 167 1.48 10.74 10.96
C GLU A 167 0.91 9.79 12.03
N VAL A 168 0.09 8.81 11.62
CA VAL A 168 -0.48 7.82 12.54
C VAL A 168 0.61 6.95 13.16
N GLU A 169 1.59 6.50 12.38
CA GLU A 169 2.72 5.68 12.85
C GLU A 169 3.61 6.46 13.84
N THR A 170 3.87 7.74 13.57
CA THR A 170 4.63 8.61 14.49
C THR A 170 3.91 8.73 15.82
N TYR A 171 2.61 9.04 15.80
CA TYR A 171 1.82 9.12 17.03
C TYR A 171 1.81 7.80 17.82
N GLN A 172 1.64 6.67 17.14
CA GLN A 172 1.63 5.35 17.80
C GLN A 172 2.95 5.05 18.49
N ARG A 173 4.08 5.37 17.85
CA ARG A 173 5.41 5.20 18.44
C ARG A 173 5.59 6.13 19.63
N ASP A 174 5.29 7.42 19.47
CA ASP A 174 5.47 8.42 20.52
C ASP A 174 4.58 8.10 21.74
N TYR A 175 3.37 7.59 21.52
CA TYR A 175 2.48 7.10 22.58
C TYR A 175 3.04 5.87 23.30
N ALA A 176 3.56 4.89 22.55
CA ALA A 176 4.15 3.69 23.12
C ALA A 176 5.41 4.00 23.95
N GLU A 177 6.27 4.90 23.46
CA GLU A 177 7.47 5.36 24.17
C GLU A 177 7.11 6.11 25.46
N ALA A 178 6.18 7.06 25.40
CA ALA A 178 5.72 7.80 26.57
C ALA A 178 5.08 6.88 27.62
N LEU A 179 4.25 5.92 27.19
CA LEU A 179 3.63 4.95 28.08
C LEU A 179 4.67 4.05 28.76
N ALA A 180 5.65 3.54 28.01
CA ALA A 180 6.71 2.71 28.56
C ALA A 180 7.56 3.48 29.58
N ALA A 181 7.85 4.75 29.32
CA ALA A 181 8.58 5.61 30.27
C ALA A 181 7.79 5.83 31.57
N CYS A 182 6.47 6.10 31.50
CA CYS A 182 5.62 6.19 32.69
C CYS A 182 5.61 4.88 33.49
N GLN A 183 5.49 3.73 32.82
CA GLN A 183 5.49 2.41 33.48
C GLN A 183 6.82 2.10 34.20
N GLN A 184 7.94 2.53 33.63
CA GLN A 184 9.26 2.38 34.29
C GLN A 184 9.37 3.24 35.55
N LEU A 185 8.80 4.44 35.54
CA LEU A 185 8.76 5.32 36.71
C LEU A 185 7.86 4.75 37.82
N GLU A 186 6.69 4.21 37.46
CA GLU A 186 5.80 3.54 38.41
C GLU A 186 6.43 2.28 39.04
N GLY A 187 7.19 1.50 38.26
CA GLY A 187 7.88 0.31 38.76
C GLY A 187 9.17 0.58 39.54
N ALA A 188 9.69 1.82 39.49
CA ALA A 188 10.89 2.25 40.22
C ALA A 188 10.56 3.01 41.52
N ALA A 189 9.28 3.34 41.75
CA ALA A 189 8.75 3.97 42.95
C ALA A 189 8.36 2.92 44.01
#